data_AF-A0A6A4SJR4-F1
#
_entry.id   AF-A0A6A4SJR4-F1
#
_cell.length_a   1.000
_cell.length_b   1.000
_cell.length_c   1.000
_cell.angle_alpha   90.00
_cell.angle_beta   90.00
_cell.angle_gamma   90.00
#
_symmetry.space_group_name_H-M   'P 1'
#
loop_
_entity.id
_entity.type
_entity.pdbx_description
1 polymer ?
#
loop_
_entity_poly.entity_id
_entity_poly.type
_entity_poly.pdbx_seq_one_letter_code
_entity_poly.pdbx_strand_id
1 'polypeptide(L)'
;MATLSSSPLRACRGILKELRAIQGPSYNKSLAYNYVMDQFRKNKASSRGCVTAVTGERYCRAQQEAHHASHTYLCLLASTRNHQALHNYYHGKGDRSLAQAASMVGLRLPTQPGGKGWEK
;
A
#
# COMPACT_ATOMS: atom_id res chain seq x y z
N MET A 1 -1.38 15.54 14.08
CA MET A 1 -1.45 14.22 13.41
C MET A 1 -2.83 13.64 13.67
N ALA A 2 -3.70 13.59 12.66
CA ALA A 2 -5.12 13.31 12.85
C ALA A 2 -5.35 11.88 13.35
N THR A 3 -5.57 11.73 14.65
CA THR A 3 -6.16 10.52 15.24
C THR A 3 -7.67 10.57 15.01
N LEU A 4 -8.09 10.46 13.75
CA LEU A 4 -9.44 10.03 13.45
C LEU A 4 -9.56 8.65 14.10
N SER A 5 -10.32 8.55 15.20
CA SER A 5 -10.63 7.31 15.90
C SER A 5 -11.49 6.43 15.00
N SER A 6 -10.89 5.97 13.91
CA SER A 6 -11.53 5.08 12.97
C SER A 6 -11.82 3.82 13.76
N SER A 7 -13.10 3.44 13.82
CA SER A 7 -13.51 2.24 14.52
C SER A 7 -12.65 1.05 14.06
N PRO A 8 -12.34 0.07 14.92
CA PRO A 8 -11.52 -1.08 14.54
C PRO A 8 -12.05 -1.80 13.29
N LEU A 9 -13.37 -1.74 13.05
CA LEU A 9 -14.00 -2.24 11.82
C LEU A 9 -13.62 -1.45 10.57
N ARG A 10 -13.42 -0.13 10.66
CA ARG A 10 -12.91 0.69 9.55
C ARG A 10 -11.46 0.32 9.23
N ALA A 11 -10.61 0.14 10.24
CA ALA A 11 -9.23 -0.32 10.04
C ALA A 11 -9.19 -1.70 9.39
N CYS A 12 -9.99 -2.65 9.88
CA CYS A 12 -10.14 -3.98 9.30
C CYS A 12 -10.56 -3.92 7.81
N ARG A 13 -11.62 -3.16 7.49
CA ARG A 13 -12.08 -2.98 6.11
C ARG A 13 -11.01 -2.33 5.22
N GLY A 14 -10.26 -1.38 5.75
CA GLY A 14 -9.13 -0.76 5.06
C GLY A 14 -8.05 -1.79 4.71
N ILE A 15 -7.63 -2.60 5.67
CA ILE A 15 -6.63 -3.65 5.45
C ILE A 15 -7.12 -4.66 4.40
N LEU A 16 -8.38 -5.09 4.49
CA LEU A 16 -8.96 -6.00 3.51
C LEU A 16 -9.04 -5.40 2.10
N LYS A 17 -9.24 -4.08 1.98
CA LYS A 17 -9.21 -3.37 0.70
C LYS A 17 -7.81 -3.39 0.10
N GLU A 18 -6.78 -3.14 0.89
CA GLU A 18 -5.38 -3.22 0.43
C GLU A 18 -4.99 -4.67 0.06
N LEU A 19 -5.40 -5.67 0.84
CA LEU A 19 -5.18 -7.08 0.49
C LEU A 19 -5.83 -7.46 -0.84
N ARG A 20 -7.05 -6.96 -1.10
CA ARG A 20 -7.72 -7.14 -2.39
C ARG A 20 -6.96 -6.47 -3.53
N ALA A 21 -6.36 -5.31 -3.31
CA ALA A 21 -5.55 -4.62 -4.32
C ALA A 21 -4.28 -5.42 -4.68
N ILE A 22 -3.69 -6.14 -3.72
CA ILE A 22 -2.46 -6.91 -3.92
C ILE A 22 -2.74 -8.30 -4.50
N GLN A 23 -3.74 -9.01 -3.98
CA GLN A 23 -3.99 -10.43 -4.29
C GLN A 23 -5.20 -10.65 -5.21
N GLY A 24 -5.94 -9.60 -5.56
CA GLY A 24 -7.08 -9.68 -6.45
C GLY A 24 -8.32 -10.33 -5.82
N PRO A 25 -9.21 -10.96 -6.64
CA PRO A 25 -10.50 -11.48 -6.18
C PRO A 25 -10.40 -12.61 -5.16
N SER A 26 -9.30 -13.38 -5.18
CA SER A 26 -9.06 -14.54 -4.32
C SER A 26 -8.41 -14.21 -2.98
N TYR A 27 -8.31 -12.91 -2.62
CA TYR A 27 -7.72 -12.45 -1.35
C TYR A 27 -8.37 -13.12 -0.11
N ASN A 28 -9.63 -13.52 -0.20
CA ASN A 28 -10.37 -14.18 0.88
C ASN A 28 -9.89 -15.60 1.21
N LYS A 29 -9.13 -16.26 0.33
CA LYS A 29 -8.52 -17.58 0.57
C LYS A 29 -7.11 -17.48 1.14
N SER A 30 -6.57 -16.28 1.25
CA SER A 30 -5.21 -16.02 1.69
C SER A 30 -5.01 -16.26 3.18
N LEU A 31 -3.82 -16.72 3.54
CA LEU A 31 -3.39 -16.81 4.95
C LEU A 31 -3.49 -15.44 5.64
N ALA A 32 -3.14 -14.36 4.92
CA ALA A 32 -3.21 -13.00 5.43
C ALA A 32 -4.64 -12.59 5.79
N TYR A 33 -5.62 -12.95 4.96
CA TYR A 33 -7.03 -12.68 5.24
C TYR A 33 -7.51 -13.42 6.49
N ASN A 34 -7.21 -14.71 6.58
CA ASN A 34 -7.60 -15.54 7.73
C ASN A 34 -6.97 -15.01 9.02
N TYR A 35 -5.67 -14.67 8.98
CA TYR A 35 -4.96 -14.09 10.10
C TYR A 35 -5.58 -12.76 10.56
N VAL A 36 -5.79 -11.81 9.65
CA VAL A 36 -6.39 -10.50 9.97
C VAL A 36 -7.77 -10.68 10.60
N MET A 37 -8.64 -11.51 9.98
CA MET A 37 -9.97 -11.76 10.51
C MET A 37 -9.96 -12.41 11.89
N ASP A 38 -9.04 -13.34 12.14
CA ASP A 38 -8.85 -13.98 13.44
C ASP A 38 -8.40 -12.97 14.52
N GLN A 39 -7.41 -12.12 14.22
CA GLN A 39 -6.94 -11.07 15.14
C GLN A 39 -8.06 -10.08 15.52
N PHE A 40 -8.87 -9.64 14.55
CA PHE A 40 -9.99 -8.73 14.84
C PHE A 40 -11.12 -9.40 15.63
N ARG A 41 -11.37 -10.70 15.43
CA ARG A 41 -12.37 -11.46 16.20
C ARG A 41 -11.93 -11.65 17.64
N LYS A 42 -10.68 -12.05 17.87
CA LYS A 42 -10.09 -12.23 19.22
C LYS A 42 -10.19 -10.94 20.05
N ASN A 43 -9.82 -9.80 19.46
CA ASN A 43 -9.90 -8.50 20.13
C ASN A 43 -11.34 -8.00 20.35
N LYS A 44 -12.30 -8.34 19.48
CA LYS A 44 -13.72 -7.96 19.62
C LYS A 44 -14.52 -8.85 20.57
N ALA A 45 -14.08 -10.10 20.80
CA ALA A 45 -14.68 -10.98 21.80
C ALA A 45 -14.31 -10.53 23.22
N SER A 46 -13.07 -10.06 23.41
CA SER A 46 -12.61 -9.50 24.69
C SER A 46 -13.37 -8.23 25.12
N SER A 47 -13.93 -7.44 24.18
CA SER A 47 -14.65 -6.20 24.50
C SER A 47 -16.10 -6.39 24.98
N ARG A 48 -16.67 -7.61 24.89
CA ARG A 48 -18.03 -7.90 25.38
C ARG A 48 -18.07 -8.41 26.83
N GLY A 49 -16.90 -8.60 27.44
CA GLY A 49 -16.75 -8.98 28.85
C GLY A 49 -15.94 -7.94 29.63
N CYS A 50 -16.41 -6.69 29.69
CA CYS A 50 -15.88 -5.69 30.61
C CYS A 50 -16.82 -5.60 31.83
N VAL A 51 -16.73 -6.60 32.69
CA VAL A 51 -17.25 -6.54 34.07
C VAL A 51 -16.19 -7.21 34.94
N THR A 52 -15.21 -6.44 35.41
CA THR A 52 -14.47 -6.63 36.68
C THR A 52 -13.19 -5.76 36.69
N ALA A 53 -13.11 -4.90 37.70
CA ALA A 53 -12.26 -3.71 37.73
C ALA A 53 -10.75 -3.94 38.00
N VAL A 54 -10.28 -5.18 38.13
CA VAL A 54 -8.84 -5.48 38.36
C VAL A 54 -8.16 -6.08 37.13
N THR A 55 -8.93 -6.55 36.14
CA THR A 55 -8.41 -7.13 34.89
C THR A 55 -8.51 -6.16 33.70
N GLY A 56 -9.18 -5.02 33.88
CA GLY A 56 -9.55 -4.08 32.81
C GLY A 56 -8.39 -3.33 32.15
N GLU A 57 -7.36 -2.91 32.89
CA GLU A 57 -6.27 -2.11 32.30
C GLU A 57 -5.46 -2.90 31.25
N ARG A 58 -5.18 -4.18 31.51
CA ARG A 58 -4.45 -5.04 30.57
C ARG A 58 -5.25 -5.30 29.30
N TYR A 59 -6.56 -5.54 29.42
CA TYR A 59 -7.44 -5.75 28.26
C TYR A 59 -7.64 -4.46 27.45
N CYS A 60 -7.86 -3.33 28.11
CA CYS A 60 -7.96 -2.02 27.45
C CYS A 60 -6.68 -1.67 26.71
N ARG A 61 -5.51 -1.91 27.33
CA ARG A 61 -4.21 -1.69 26.70
C ARG A 61 -3.98 -2.61 25.51
N ALA A 62 -4.24 -3.92 25.64
CA ALA A 62 -4.13 -4.86 24.52
C ALA A 62 -5.03 -4.47 23.33
N GLN A 63 -6.24 -3.97 23.61
CA GLN A 63 -7.16 -3.48 22.57
C GLN A 63 -6.62 -2.21 21.88
N GLN A 64 -6.07 -1.27 22.65
CA GLN A 64 -5.45 -0.06 22.10
C GLN A 64 -4.21 -0.39 21.28
N GLU A 65 -3.37 -1.32 21.75
CA GLU A 65 -2.20 -1.81 21.03
C GLU A 65 -2.60 -2.49 19.72
N ALA A 66 -3.61 -3.37 19.75
CA ALA A 66 -4.14 -4.01 18.55
C ALA A 66 -4.73 -3.00 17.55
N HIS A 67 -5.44 -1.97 18.05
CA HIS A 67 -5.97 -0.90 17.20
C HIS A 67 -4.85 -0.08 16.58
N HIS A 68 -3.84 0.31 17.36
CA HIS A 68 -2.67 1.03 16.88
C HIS A 68 -1.91 0.22 15.83
N ALA A 69 -1.62 -1.06 16.10
CA ALA A 69 -0.96 -1.97 15.16
C ALA A 69 -1.75 -2.08 13.85
N SER A 70 -3.08 -2.18 13.92
CA SER A 70 -3.94 -2.22 12.73
C SER A 70 -3.78 -0.97 11.85
N HIS A 71 -3.72 0.22 12.46
CA HIS A 71 -3.49 1.47 11.75
C HIS A 71 -2.10 1.55 11.13
N THR A 72 -1.08 1.12 11.87
CA THR A 72 0.30 1.08 11.39
C THR A 72 0.42 0.18 10.15
N TYR A 73 -0.17 -1.03 10.19
CA TYR A 73 -0.18 -1.91 9.02
C TYR A 73 -0.99 -1.36 7.86
N LEU A 74 -2.15 -0.73 8.11
CA LEU A 74 -2.92 -0.10 7.05
C LEU A 74 -2.13 1.03 6.37
N CYS A 75 -1.46 1.87 7.16
CA CYS A 75 -0.61 2.94 6.66
C CYS A 75 0.55 2.40 5.83
N LEU A 76 1.22 1.34 6.31
CA LEU A 76 2.29 0.67 5.59
C LEU A 76 1.80 0.16 4.23
N LEU A 77 0.72 -0.64 4.21
CA LEU A 77 0.17 -1.22 2.98
C LEU A 77 -0.22 -0.14 1.95
N ALA A 78 -0.93 0.90 2.40
CA ALA A 78 -1.33 2.00 1.54
C ALA A 78 -0.12 2.77 0.99
N SER A 79 0.89 3.01 1.83
CA SER A 79 2.12 3.70 1.44
C SER A 79 2.94 2.88 0.46
N THR A 80 3.05 1.56 0.65
CA THR A 80 3.72 0.66 -0.31
C THR A 80 3.02 0.68 -1.67
N ARG A 81 1.69 0.61 -1.71
CA ARG A 81 0.93 0.68 -2.97
C ARG A 81 1.15 2.02 -3.68
N ASN A 82 1.10 3.13 -2.94
CA ASN A 82 1.35 4.46 -3.49
C ASN A 82 2.79 4.61 -3.98
N HIS A 83 3.76 4.11 -3.22
CA HIS A 83 5.17 4.10 -3.60
C HIS A 83 5.37 3.34 -4.90
N GLN A 84 4.79 2.14 -5.05
CA GLN A 84 4.86 1.38 -6.30
C GLN A 84 4.23 2.14 -7.48
N ALA A 85 3.09 2.80 -7.27
CA ALA A 85 2.45 3.60 -8.32
C ALA A 85 3.34 4.78 -8.75
N LEU A 86 3.91 5.51 -7.79
CA LEU A 86 4.83 6.61 -8.05
C LEU A 86 6.13 6.13 -8.71
N HIS A 87 6.69 5.02 -8.23
CA HIS A 87 7.85 4.41 -8.82
C HIS A 87 7.58 4.02 -10.27
N ASN A 88 6.47 3.36 -10.57
CA ASN A 88 6.14 2.99 -11.95
C ASN A 88 5.93 4.20 -12.88
N TYR A 89 5.48 5.32 -12.33
CA TYR A 89 5.23 6.54 -13.10
C TYR A 89 6.50 7.38 -13.33
N TYR A 90 7.32 7.55 -12.29
CA TYR A 90 8.46 8.46 -12.28
C TYR A 90 9.82 7.78 -12.39
N HIS A 91 9.94 6.49 -12.06
CA HIS A 91 11.19 5.77 -12.23
C HIS A 91 11.52 5.75 -13.72
N GLY A 92 12.61 6.45 -14.07
CA GLY A 92 13.06 6.54 -15.45
C GLY A 92 13.34 5.15 -15.99
N LYS A 93 12.89 4.86 -17.21
CA LYS A 93 13.20 3.61 -17.94
C LYS A 93 14.66 3.57 -18.43
N GLY A 94 15.58 4.25 -17.73
CA GLY A 94 16.92 4.59 -18.18
C GLY A 94 16.97 5.90 -18.97
N ASP A 95 18.15 6.21 -19.51
CA ASP A 95 18.37 7.37 -20.38
C ASP A 95 17.59 7.23 -21.68
N ARG A 96 16.94 8.32 -22.10
CA ARG A 96 16.27 8.38 -23.41
C ARG A 96 17.35 8.38 -24.49
N SER A 97 17.11 7.65 -25.58
CA SER A 97 18.00 7.73 -26.75
C SER A 97 18.07 9.16 -27.30
N LEU A 98 19.18 9.53 -27.95
CA LEU A 98 19.37 10.83 -28.58
C LEU A 98 18.21 11.21 -29.52
N ALA A 99 17.67 10.23 -30.26
CA ALA A 99 16.51 10.41 -31.14
C ALA A 99 15.24 10.83 -30.37
N GLN A 100 14.95 10.14 -29.26
CA GLN A 100 13.81 10.45 -28.40
C GLN A 100 13.99 11.80 -27.71
N ALA A 101 15.21 12.13 -27.30
CA ALA A 101 15.56 13.43 -26.73
C ALA A 101 15.31 14.58 -27.72
N ALA A 102 15.79 14.46 -28.96
CA ALA A 102 15.55 15.44 -30.02
C ALA A 102 14.06 15.62 -30.29
N SER A 103 13.30 14.52 -30.41
CA SER A 103 11.87 14.56 -30.71
C SER A 103 11.04 15.32 -29.66
N MET A 104 11.40 15.21 -28.37
CA MET A 104 10.67 15.92 -27.29
C MET A 104 10.74 17.43 -27.39
N VAL A 105 11.83 17.98 -27.95
CA VAL A 105 12.01 19.42 -28.15
C VAL A 105 11.64 19.86 -29.57
N GLY A 106 11.00 18.99 -30.35
CA GLY A 106 10.61 19.26 -31.74
C GLY A 106 11.77 19.21 -32.74
N LEU A 107 12.91 18.64 -32.35
CA LEU A 107 14.07 18.46 -33.20
C LEU A 107 14.11 17.06 -33.80
N ARG A 108 14.86 16.90 -34.90
CA ARG A 108 15.19 15.59 -35.48
C ARG A 108 16.70 15.41 -35.51
N LEU A 109 17.14 14.15 -35.43
CA LEU A 109 18.54 13.83 -35.65
C LEU A 109 18.94 14.25 -37.07
N PRO A 110 20.12 14.86 -37.25
CA PRO A 110 20.60 15.24 -38.57
C PRO A 110 20.71 13.99 -39.45
N THR A 111 20.09 14.04 -40.63
CA THR A 111 20.29 13.03 -41.67
C THR A 111 21.35 13.56 -42.62
N GLN A 112 22.36 12.75 -42.94
CA GLN A 112 23.44 13.18 -43.82
C GLN A 112 22.88 13.62 -45.19
N PRO A 113 23.11 14.87 -45.61
CA PRO A 113 22.73 15.30 -46.95
C PRO A 113 23.55 14.50 -47.96
N GLY A 114 22.88 13.73 -48.82
CA GLY A 114 23.52 12.90 -49.86
C GLY A 114 23.41 11.39 -49.69
N GLY A 115 22.60 10.88 -48.74
CA GLY A 115 22.19 9.46 -48.71
C GLY A 115 23.29 8.45 -48.34
N LYS A 116 24.50 8.90 -48.04
CA LYS A 116 25.53 8.06 -47.41
C LYS A 116 25.28 8.14 -45.90
N GLY A 117 24.88 7.06 -45.26
CA GLY A 117 24.72 7.03 -43.81
C GLY A 117 26.07 7.29 -43.13
N TRP A 118 26.05 7.85 -41.92
CA TRP A 118 27.22 7.78 -41.04
C TRP A 118 27.42 6.29 -40.76
N GLU A 119 28.53 5.71 -41.22
CA GLU A 119 28.78 4.26 -41.08
C GLU A 119 28.70 3.84 -39.61
N LYS A 120 28.26 2.58 -39.40
CA LYS A 120 27.97 1.99 -38.08
C LYS A 120 29.18 2.00 -37.14
#